data_AF-A0A817K7E1-F1
#
_entry.id   AF-A0A817K7E1-F1
#
_cell.length_a   1.000
_cell.length_b   1.000
_cell.length_c   1.000
_cell.angle_alpha   90.00
_cell.angle_beta   90.00
_cell.angle_gamma   90.00
#
_symmetry.space_group_name_H-M   'P 1'
#
loop_
_entity.id
_entity.type
_entity.pdbx_description
1 polymer ?
#
loop_
_entity_poly.entity_id
_entity_poly.type
_entity_poly.pdbx_seq_one_letter_code
_entity_poly.pdbx_strand_id
1 'polypeptide(L)'
;MTTRTNLNNNPSLYTDHYLSEIDDDLTSLTDFDLLKFQLIRQRKTLFSFIELLIKTELSYENIVLRIDYENLLNKQNQLNKEYNLLKNEYQHLGQTCLYLINKTHDLIDERNKYYTEWQTNKSLLTPRPDWDKVSNVIDGGIERWKILSNGKSSEHLVDILIKEIINGNQIEPINEQDYFDAIGDDLSVLPFLRIPKNIRLFNRRMRRRTTGLLIKEIW
;
A
#
# COMPACT_ATOMS: atom_id res chain seq x y z
N MET A 1 23.47 -29.03 8.32
CA MET A 1 24.08 -29.76 7.20
C MET A 1 25.47 -30.22 7.63
N THR A 2 25.61 -31.53 7.77
CA THR A 2 26.79 -32.24 8.28
C THR A 2 27.86 -32.37 7.21
N THR A 3 29.03 -31.75 7.40
CA THR A 3 30.21 -31.96 6.55
C THR A 3 31.24 -32.82 7.24
N ARG A 4 31.34 -34.05 6.72
CA ARG A 4 32.43 -35.04 6.77
C ARG A 4 33.75 -34.54 7.38
N THR A 5 34.14 -35.16 8.49
CA THR A 5 35.54 -35.28 8.91
C THR A 5 36.10 -36.61 8.40
N ASN A 6 36.72 -36.56 7.23
CA ASN A 6 37.69 -37.56 6.80
C ASN A 6 39.01 -37.21 7.49
N LEU A 7 39.40 -37.96 8.51
CA LEU A 7 40.80 -38.08 8.94
C LEU A 7 40.96 -39.49 9.52
N ASN A 8 41.22 -40.44 8.61
CA ASN A 8 41.91 -41.68 8.91
C ASN A 8 43.33 -41.31 9.38
N ASN A 9 43.47 -40.98 10.66
CA ASN A 9 44.75 -41.03 11.35
C ASN A 9 44.68 -42.21 12.31
N ASN A 10 44.74 -43.41 11.74
CA ASN A 10 45.31 -44.53 12.47
C ASN A 10 46.70 -44.06 12.89
N PRO A 11 47.06 -44.02 14.19
CA PRO A 11 48.46 -44.10 14.52
C PRO A 11 48.87 -45.45 13.96
N SER A 12 49.57 -45.44 12.83
CA SER A 12 50.43 -46.54 12.46
C SER A 12 51.23 -46.79 13.72
N LEU A 13 50.87 -47.85 14.46
CA LEU A 13 51.81 -48.59 15.27
C LEU A 13 53.02 -48.68 14.36
N TYR A 14 54.05 -47.92 14.70
CA TYR A 14 55.32 -47.99 14.00
C TYR A 14 55.79 -49.39 14.35
N THR A 15 55.31 -50.33 13.54
CA THR A 15 55.68 -51.72 13.54
C THR A 15 57.18 -51.69 13.37
N ASP A 16 57.85 -51.98 14.48
CA ASP A 16 59.21 -52.47 14.59
C ASP A 16 59.78 -52.94 13.26
N HIS A 17 60.33 -52.00 12.48
CA HIS A 17 61.06 -52.31 11.26
C HIS A 17 62.57 -52.08 11.42
N TYR A 18 63.03 -51.83 12.65
CA TYR A 18 64.44 -51.80 13.03
C TYR A 18 64.82 -52.96 13.97
N LEU A 19 64.08 -54.07 13.88
CA LEU A 19 64.34 -55.27 14.68
C LEU A 19 64.87 -56.45 13.87
N SER A 20 65.21 -56.27 12.59
CA SER A 20 65.71 -57.34 11.73
C SER A 20 67.14 -57.13 11.21
N GLU A 21 67.89 -56.18 11.76
CA GLU A 21 69.29 -56.00 11.39
C GLU A 21 70.11 -55.84 12.68
N ILE A 22 71.11 -56.71 12.82
CA ILE A 22 71.94 -57.00 14.01
C ILE A 22 71.32 -58.08 14.91
N ASP A 23 71.41 -59.34 14.48
CA ASP A 23 71.32 -60.51 15.36
C ASP A 23 72.19 -61.69 14.84
N ASP A 24 73.34 -61.42 14.22
CA ASP A 24 74.26 -62.49 13.78
C ASP A 24 75.56 -62.62 14.60
N ASP A 25 75.89 -61.69 15.50
CA ASP A 25 77.16 -61.71 16.27
C ASP A 25 77.02 -61.84 17.81
N LEU A 26 75.81 -62.06 18.34
CA LEU A 26 75.60 -62.16 19.81
C LEU A 26 75.82 -63.55 20.42
N THR A 27 76.16 -64.57 19.62
CA THR A 27 76.33 -65.96 20.09
C THR A 27 77.66 -66.24 20.81
N SER A 28 78.56 -65.26 20.91
CA SER A 28 79.87 -65.41 21.58
C SER A 28 80.09 -64.49 22.79
N LEU A 29 79.06 -63.74 23.21
CA LEU A 29 79.14 -62.76 24.29
C LEU A 29 78.69 -63.36 25.62
N THR A 30 79.37 -63.04 26.73
CA THR A 30 78.97 -63.54 28.05
C THR A 30 77.57 -63.03 28.42
N ASP A 31 76.74 -63.86 29.07
CA ASP A 31 75.35 -63.53 29.46
C ASP A 31 75.21 -62.18 30.19
N PHE A 32 76.26 -61.78 30.91
CA PHE A 32 76.36 -60.51 31.60
C PHE A 32 76.36 -59.30 30.64
N ASP A 33 77.09 -59.39 29.54
CA ASP A 33 77.19 -58.31 28.54
C ASP A 33 75.91 -58.19 27.72
N LEU A 34 75.24 -59.32 27.43
CA LEU A 34 73.91 -59.35 26.82
C LEU A 34 72.88 -58.63 27.70
N LEU A 35 72.86 -58.94 29.00
CA LEU A 35 71.96 -58.31 29.95
C LEU A 35 72.21 -56.79 30.06
N LYS A 36 73.49 -56.37 30.06
CA LYS A 36 73.87 -54.95 30.06
C LYS A 36 73.40 -54.24 28.80
N PHE A 37 73.57 -54.86 27.62
CA PHE A 37 73.10 -54.31 26.36
C PHE A 37 71.57 -54.16 26.34
N GLN A 38 70.84 -55.19 26.77
CA GLN A 38 69.38 -55.13 26.89
C GLN A 38 68.95 -54.04 27.87
N LEU A 39 69.61 -53.89 29.02
CA LEU A 39 69.29 -52.84 29.99
C LEU A 39 69.52 -51.44 29.41
N ILE A 40 70.62 -51.22 28.68
CA ILE A 40 70.88 -49.94 27.99
C ILE A 40 69.81 -49.68 26.92
N ARG A 41 69.42 -50.70 26.16
CA ARG A 41 68.35 -50.61 25.16
C ARG A 41 66.99 -50.27 25.79
N GLN A 42 66.65 -50.94 26.89
CA GLN A 42 65.43 -50.66 27.65
C GLN A 42 65.44 -49.24 28.25
N ARG A 43 66.60 -48.75 28.73
CA ARG A 43 66.73 -47.36 29.18
C ARG A 43 66.53 -46.36 28.05
N LYS A 44 67.09 -46.61 26.86
CA LYS A 44 66.91 -45.74 25.70
C LYS A 44 65.46 -45.71 25.21
N THR A 45 64.81 -46.87 25.15
CA THR A 45 63.39 -46.95 24.77
C THR A 45 62.50 -46.26 25.80
N LEU A 46 62.72 -46.48 27.10
CA LEU A 46 62.00 -45.76 28.16
C LEU A 46 62.20 -44.24 28.06
N PHE A 47 63.42 -43.76 27.82
CA PHE A 47 63.68 -42.34 27.64
C PHE A 47 62.92 -41.78 26.42
N SER A 48 62.92 -42.51 25.30
CA SER A 48 62.14 -42.10 24.12
C SER A 48 60.63 -42.05 24.39
N PHE A 49 60.08 -42.99 25.17
CA PHE A 49 58.67 -42.98 25.57
C PHE A 49 58.35 -41.80 26.49
N ILE A 50 59.24 -41.48 27.44
CA ILE A 50 59.07 -40.33 28.33
C ILE A 50 59.07 -39.02 27.53
N GLU A 51 59.99 -38.85 26.57
CA GLU A 51 59.98 -37.66 25.70
C GLU A 51 58.71 -37.53 24.87
N LEU A 52 58.20 -38.66 24.36
CA LEU A 52 56.96 -38.68 23.60
C LEU A 52 55.76 -38.30 24.49
N LEU A 53 55.70 -38.85 25.72
CA LEU A 53 54.68 -38.54 26.70
C LEU A 53 54.67 -37.04 27.02
N ILE A 54 55.83 -36.46 27.34
CA ILE A 54 55.97 -35.03 27.63
C ILE A 54 55.51 -34.18 26.43
N LYS A 55 55.86 -34.54 25.19
CA LYS A 55 55.40 -33.84 23.98
C LYS A 55 53.89 -33.94 23.79
N THR A 56 53.30 -35.09 24.10
CA THR A 56 51.84 -35.26 24.01
C THR A 56 51.13 -34.46 25.11
N GLU A 57 51.59 -34.54 26.35
CA GLU A 57 50.99 -33.83 27.48
C GLU A 57 51.03 -32.32 27.27
N LEU A 58 52.17 -31.77 26.86
CA LEU A 58 52.31 -30.35 26.55
C LEU A 58 51.44 -29.90 25.35
N SER A 59 51.25 -30.76 24.35
CA SER A 59 50.41 -30.42 23.18
C SER A 59 48.91 -30.50 23.51
N TYR A 60 48.49 -31.43 24.35
CA TYR A 60 47.11 -31.55 24.83
C TYR A 60 46.74 -30.46 25.85
N GLU A 61 47.67 -30.08 26.74
CA GLU A 61 47.42 -29.08 27.78
C GLU A 61 47.36 -27.64 27.21
N ASN A 62 48.22 -27.29 26.24
CA ASN A 62 48.36 -25.89 25.80
C ASN A 62 47.71 -25.52 24.46
N ILE A 63 47.47 -26.47 23.54
CA ILE A 63 47.22 -26.09 22.13
C ILE A 63 45.76 -26.35 21.72
N VAL A 64 45.19 -27.52 22.02
CA VAL A 64 43.89 -27.89 21.46
C VAL A 64 42.74 -27.13 22.13
N LEU A 65 42.64 -27.17 23.46
CA LEU A 65 41.51 -26.55 24.18
C LEU A 65 41.56 -25.03 24.20
N ARG A 66 42.76 -24.46 24.29
CA ARG A 66 42.94 -23.01 24.35
C ARG A 66 42.67 -22.34 23.01
N ILE A 67 43.17 -22.90 21.92
CA ILE A 67 42.93 -22.36 20.57
C ILE A 67 41.44 -22.46 20.23
N ASP A 68 40.80 -23.59 20.55
CA ASP A 68 39.36 -23.75 20.34
C ASP A 68 38.54 -22.75 21.16
N TYR A 69 38.92 -22.52 22.42
CA TYR A 69 38.31 -21.50 23.26
C TYR A 69 38.50 -20.08 22.69
N GLU A 70 39.72 -19.71 22.30
CA GLU A 70 40.00 -18.40 21.70
C GLU A 70 39.24 -18.21 20.39
N ASN A 71 39.14 -19.25 19.55
CA ASN A 71 38.34 -19.25 18.34
C ASN A 71 36.84 -19.06 18.63
N LEU A 72 36.30 -19.75 19.64
CA LEU A 72 34.92 -19.61 20.07
C LEU A 72 34.63 -18.21 20.63
N LEU A 73 35.54 -17.67 21.45
CA LEU A 73 35.46 -16.32 21.99
C LEU A 73 35.47 -15.29 20.87
N ASN A 74 36.34 -15.44 19.88
CA ASN A 74 36.41 -14.56 18.71
C ASN A 74 35.12 -14.60 17.89
N LYS A 75 34.56 -15.79 17.65
CA LYS A 75 33.26 -15.95 16.99
C LYS A 75 32.14 -15.30 17.78
N GLN A 76 32.10 -15.50 19.10
CA GLN A 76 31.10 -14.88 19.96
C GLN A 76 31.21 -13.35 19.92
N ASN A 77 32.43 -12.80 19.94
CA ASN A 77 32.66 -11.37 19.84
C ASN A 77 32.25 -10.80 18.48
N GLN A 78 32.50 -11.53 17.38
CA GLN A 78 32.03 -11.15 16.05
C GLN A 78 30.50 -11.15 15.98
N LEU A 79 29.86 -12.22 16.44
CA LEU A 79 28.41 -12.37 16.42
C LEU A 79 27.72 -11.32 17.29
N ASN A 80 28.30 -10.97 18.44
CA ASN A 80 27.83 -9.87 19.29
C ASN A 80 27.93 -8.51 18.58
N LYS A 81 29.00 -8.26 17.81
CA LYS A 81 29.13 -7.02 17.01
C LYS A 81 28.05 -6.95 15.93
N GLU A 82 27.87 -8.03 15.17
CA GLU A 82 26.83 -8.13 14.14
C GLU A 82 25.44 -7.96 14.73
N TYR A 83 25.16 -8.60 15.86
CA TYR A 83 23.89 -8.44 16.58
C TYR A 83 23.63 -7.00 17.00
N ASN A 84 24.64 -6.31 17.54
CA ASN A 84 24.51 -4.91 17.94
C ASN A 84 24.32 -3.99 16.74
N LEU A 85 25.01 -4.23 15.62
CA LEU A 85 24.80 -3.49 14.38
C LEU A 85 23.36 -3.66 13.88
N LEU A 86 22.90 -4.91 13.77
CA LEU A 86 21.55 -5.23 13.31
C LEU A 86 20.49 -4.63 14.23
N LYS A 87 20.70 -4.68 15.56
CA LYS A 87 19.82 -4.04 16.54
C LYS A 87 19.71 -2.53 16.31
N ASN A 88 20.84 -1.86 16.05
CA ASN A 88 20.85 -0.42 15.76
C ASN A 88 20.14 -0.10 14.44
N GLU A 89 20.34 -0.93 13.40
CA GLU A 89 19.63 -0.79 12.12
C GLU A 89 18.12 -0.95 12.28
N TYR A 90 17.65 -1.92 13.07
CA TYR A 90 16.23 -2.08 13.38
C TYR A 90 15.66 -0.89 14.15
N GLN A 91 16.41 -0.33 15.10
CA GLN A 91 15.98 0.86 15.83
C GLN A 91 15.88 2.07 14.90
N HIS A 92 16.87 2.27 14.04
CA HIS A 92 16.85 3.33 13.03
C HIS A 92 15.68 3.15 12.06
N LEU A 93 15.47 1.94 11.55
CA LEU A 93 14.34 1.63 10.68
C LEU A 93 13.00 1.94 11.37
N GLY A 94 12.83 1.52 12.62
CA GLY A 94 11.64 1.86 13.42
C GLY A 94 11.40 3.37 13.54
N GLN A 95 12.46 4.15 13.78
CA GLN A 95 12.37 5.61 13.83
C GLN A 95 11.99 6.21 12.47
N THR A 96 12.57 5.71 11.37
CA THR A 96 12.21 6.18 10.02
C THR A 96 10.77 5.85 9.66
N CYS A 97 10.27 4.67 10.03
CA CYS A 97 8.87 4.29 9.82
C CYS A 97 7.94 5.22 10.59
N LEU A 98 8.24 5.51 11.87
CA LEU A 98 7.46 6.45 12.66
C LEU A 98 7.46 7.86 12.06
N TYR A 99 8.61 8.34 11.60
CA TYR A 99 8.73 9.61 10.91
C TYR A 99 7.87 9.66 9.64
N LEU A 100 7.91 8.59 8.82
CA LEU A 100 7.10 8.50 7.61
C LEU A 100 5.60 8.49 7.94
N ILE A 101 5.17 7.74 8.95
CA ILE A 101 3.77 7.73 9.40
C ILE A 101 3.32 9.14 9.78
N ASN A 102 4.09 9.84 10.62
CA ASN A 102 3.76 11.20 11.02
C ASN A 102 3.68 12.14 9.82
N LYS A 103 4.67 12.07 8.91
CA LYS A 103 4.68 12.88 7.68
C LYS A 103 3.48 12.57 6.78
N THR A 104 3.07 11.32 6.67
CA THR A 104 1.85 10.98 5.89
C THR A 104 0.59 11.53 6.54
N HIS A 105 0.52 11.56 7.87
CA HIS A 105 -0.59 12.18 8.59
C HIS A 105 -0.65 13.69 8.32
N ASP A 106 0.48 14.39 8.43
CA ASP A 106 0.58 15.82 8.13
C ASP A 106 0.13 16.14 6.70
N LEU A 107 0.60 15.35 5.71
CA LEU A 107 0.21 15.52 4.31
C LEU A 107 -1.29 15.26 4.06
N ILE A 108 -1.90 14.31 4.78
CA ILE A 108 -3.34 14.06 4.71
C ILE A 108 -4.10 15.27 5.25
N ASP A 109 -3.63 15.87 6.34
CA ASP A 109 -4.26 17.05 6.93
C ASP A 109 -4.13 18.27 6.02
N GLU A 110 -2.96 18.50 5.43
CA GLU A 110 -2.77 19.54 4.41
C GLU A 110 -3.68 19.34 3.21
N ARG A 111 -3.75 18.12 2.67
CA ARG A 111 -4.67 17.77 1.58
C ARG A 111 -6.13 18.07 1.96
N ASN A 112 -6.55 17.72 3.16
CA ASN A 112 -7.90 17.98 3.64
C ASN A 112 -8.18 19.48 3.74
N LYS A 113 -7.23 20.28 4.24
CA LYS A 113 -7.33 21.74 4.27
C LYS A 113 -7.53 22.32 2.86
N TYR A 114 -6.65 21.96 1.92
CA TYR A 114 -6.77 22.43 0.54
C TYR A 114 -8.07 21.99 -0.13
N TYR A 115 -8.55 20.79 0.15
CA TYR A 115 -9.84 20.32 -0.37
C TYR A 115 -11.01 21.17 0.16
N THR A 116 -11.01 21.50 1.45
CA THR A 116 -12.04 22.38 2.03
C THR A 116 -11.96 23.80 1.44
N GLU A 117 -10.77 24.37 1.31
CA GLU A 117 -10.56 25.69 0.70
C GLU A 117 -10.98 25.71 -0.77
N TRP A 118 -10.68 24.65 -1.52
CA TRP A 118 -11.13 24.52 -2.91
C TRP A 118 -12.65 24.46 -2.99
N GLN A 119 -13.31 23.70 -2.11
CA GLN A 119 -14.77 23.59 -2.09
C GLN A 119 -15.45 24.92 -1.74
N THR A 120 -14.89 25.68 -0.79
CA THR A 120 -15.40 27.02 -0.45
C THR A 120 -15.16 27.99 -1.61
N ASN A 121 -13.96 28.01 -2.20
CA ASN A 121 -13.64 28.86 -3.34
C ASN A 121 -14.50 28.53 -4.57
N LYS A 122 -14.74 27.26 -4.88
CA LYS A 122 -15.67 26.84 -5.95
C LYS A 122 -17.07 27.41 -5.74
N SER A 123 -17.53 27.41 -4.48
CA SER A 123 -18.84 27.95 -4.12
C SER A 123 -18.90 29.48 -4.25
N LEU A 124 -17.78 30.20 -4.05
CA LEU A 124 -17.69 31.65 -4.20
C LEU A 124 -17.47 32.11 -5.64
N LEU A 125 -16.69 31.36 -6.43
CA LEU A 125 -16.31 31.69 -7.80
C LEU A 125 -17.40 31.40 -8.83
N THR A 126 -18.44 30.64 -8.47
CA THR A 126 -19.63 30.48 -9.31
C THR A 126 -20.59 31.62 -8.99
N PRO A 127 -20.67 32.69 -9.82
CA PRO A 127 -21.61 33.77 -9.57
C PRO A 127 -23.03 33.20 -9.61
N ARG A 128 -23.69 33.16 -8.46
CA ARG A 128 -25.06 32.67 -8.34
C ARG A 128 -26.03 33.80 -8.64
N PRO A 129 -27.11 33.55 -9.38
CA PRO A 129 -28.15 34.53 -9.58
C PRO A 129 -28.87 34.83 -8.25
N ASP A 130 -29.35 36.06 -8.10
CA ASP A 130 -30.25 36.43 -7.00
C ASP A 130 -31.55 35.63 -7.13
N TRP A 131 -31.74 34.61 -6.29
CA TRP A 131 -32.89 33.71 -6.34
C TRP A 131 -34.24 34.42 -6.16
N ASP A 132 -34.27 35.56 -5.47
CA ASP A 132 -35.48 36.36 -5.32
C ASP A 132 -35.90 37.01 -6.65
N LYS A 133 -34.93 37.42 -7.47
CA LYS A 133 -35.17 38.07 -8.78
C LYS A 133 -35.53 37.06 -9.87
N VAL A 134 -35.17 35.79 -9.68
CA VAL A 134 -35.49 34.70 -10.62
C VAL A 134 -37.00 34.52 -10.80
N SER A 135 -37.80 34.80 -9.77
CA SER A 135 -39.26 34.75 -9.84
C SER A 135 -39.88 35.68 -10.89
N ASN A 136 -39.19 36.74 -11.29
CA ASN A 136 -39.64 37.69 -12.30
C ASN A 136 -39.40 37.20 -13.74
N VAL A 137 -38.54 36.19 -13.93
CA VAL A 137 -38.14 35.67 -15.25
C VAL A 137 -38.90 34.38 -15.60
N ILE A 138 -39.37 33.65 -14.59
CA ILE A 138 -40.09 32.38 -14.75
C ILE A 138 -41.60 32.61 -14.84
N ASP A 139 -42.26 31.96 -15.80
CA ASP A 139 -43.72 32.02 -15.93
C ASP A 139 -44.40 31.27 -14.77
N GLY A 140 -45.33 31.93 -14.08
CA GLY A 140 -45.95 31.44 -12.84
C GLY A 140 -45.48 32.17 -11.57
N GLY A 141 -44.55 33.13 -11.72
CA GLY A 141 -44.21 34.10 -10.69
C GLY A 141 -43.65 33.49 -9.40
N ILE A 142 -43.85 34.21 -8.29
CA ILE A 142 -43.23 33.89 -7.00
C ILE A 142 -43.73 32.57 -6.40
N GLU A 143 -44.98 32.18 -6.64
CA GLU A 143 -45.58 30.99 -6.04
C GLU A 143 -45.02 29.71 -6.66
N ARG A 144 -44.94 29.64 -8.00
CA ARG A 144 -44.32 28.50 -8.69
C ARG A 144 -42.84 28.39 -8.35
N TRP A 145 -42.13 29.52 -8.30
CA TRP A 145 -40.72 29.51 -7.92
C TRP A 145 -40.50 29.02 -6.49
N LYS A 146 -41.35 29.40 -5.53
CA LYS A 146 -41.31 28.85 -4.16
C LYS A 146 -41.49 27.33 -4.13
N ILE A 147 -42.40 26.78 -4.93
CA ILE A 147 -42.62 25.33 -5.01
C ILE A 147 -41.39 24.62 -5.59
N LEU A 148 -40.82 25.15 -6.67
CA LEU A 148 -39.66 24.58 -7.34
C LEU A 148 -38.37 24.69 -6.49
N SER A 149 -38.25 25.78 -5.73
CA SER A 149 -37.04 26.06 -4.95
C SER A 149 -37.02 25.44 -3.56
N ASN A 150 -38.18 25.04 -3.04
CA ASN A 150 -38.29 24.53 -1.67
C ASN A 150 -37.41 23.28 -1.46
N GLY A 151 -36.50 23.35 -0.48
CA GLY A 151 -35.62 22.25 -0.09
C GLY A 151 -34.51 21.90 -1.10
N LYS A 152 -34.27 22.73 -2.12
CA LYS A 152 -33.23 22.47 -3.14
C LYS A 152 -31.94 23.24 -2.86
N SER A 153 -30.79 22.61 -3.12
CA SER A 153 -29.49 23.28 -3.10
C SER A 153 -29.38 24.26 -4.28
N SER A 154 -28.61 25.34 -4.10
CA SER A 154 -28.41 26.37 -5.13
C SER A 154 -27.89 25.83 -6.46
N GLU A 155 -27.05 24.79 -6.45
CA GLU A 155 -26.56 24.15 -7.67
C GLU A 155 -27.72 23.51 -8.45
N HIS A 156 -28.63 22.86 -7.72
CA HIS A 156 -29.83 22.27 -8.29
C HIS A 156 -30.84 23.33 -8.78
N LEU A 157 -30.90 24.49 -8.11
CA LEU A 157 -31.71 25.63 -8.56
C LEU A 157 -31.20 26.18 -9.89
N VAL A 158 -29.88 26.20 -10.12
CA VAL A 158 -29.30 26.59 -11.42
C VAL A 158 -29.78 25.63 -12.50
N ASP A 159 -29.74 24.32 -12.27
CA ASP A 159 -30.20 23.33 -13.24
C ASP A 159 -31.70 23.46 -13.56
N ILE A 160 -32.54 23.71 -12.53
CA ILE A 160 -33.97 23.95 -12.70
C ILE A 160 -34.20 25.22 -13.53
N LEU A 161 -33.47 26.29 -13.22
CA LEU A 161 -33.55 27.55 -13.96
C LEU A 161 -33.13 27.38 -15.43
N ILE A 162 -32.03 26.68 -15.68
CA ILE A 162 -31.56 26.39 -17.05
C ILE A 162 -32.62 25.57 -17.79
N LYS A 163 -33.22 24.57 -17.16
CA LYS A 163 -34.30 23.77 -17.76
C LYS A 163 -35.53 24.62 -18.11
N GLU A 164 -35.98 25.50 -17.22
CA GLU A 164 -37.11 26.41 -17.48
C GLU A 164 -36.81 27.38 -18.63
N ILE A 165 -35.59 27.93 -18.69
CA ILE A 165 -35.18 28.84 -19.78
C ILE A 165 -35.07 28.10 -21.12
N ILE A 166 -34.46 26.90 -21.15
CA ILE A 166 -34.26 26.11 -22.38
C ILE A 166 -35.59 25.55 -22.90
N ASN A 167 -36.43 25.00 -22.01
CA ASN A 167 -37.75 24.53 -22.36
C ASN A 167 -38.70 25.71 -22.66
N GLY A 168 -38.25 26.95 -22.44
CA GLY A 168 -38.93 28.18 -22.82
C GLY A 168 -40.24 28.36 -22.08
N ASN A 169 -40.18 28.21 -20.76
CA ASN A 169 -41.33 28.29 -19.85
C ASN A 169 -42.50 27.39 -20.30
N GLN A 170 -42.20 26.26 -20.95
CA GLN A 170 -43.20 25.24 -21.19
C GLN A 170 -43.66 24.74 -19.82
N ILE A 171 -44.83 25.23 -19.42
CA ILE A 171 -45.62 24.70 -18.34
C ILE A 171 -45.77 23.21 -18.67
N GLU A 172 -45.01 22.34 -18.01
CA GLU A 172 -45.44 20.96 -17.83
C GLU A 172 -46.81 21.08 -17.16
N PRO A 173 -47.90 20.75 -17.89
CA PRO A 173 -49.23 21.06 -17.40
C PRO A 173 -49.43 20.28 -16.11
N ILE A 174 -49.82 21.00 -15.07
CA ILE A 174 -50.73 20.45 -14.07
C ILE A 174 -52.02 20.17 -14.87
N ASN A 175 -52.06 18.99 -15.51
CA ASN A 175 -53.10 18.21 -16.20
C ASN A 175 -54.49 18.80 -16.54
N GLU A 176 -54.67 20.11 -16.67
CA GLU A 176 -55.92 20.72 -17.08
C GLU A 176 -55.68 21.45 -18.40
N GLN A 177 -55.98 20.74 -19.49
CA GLN A 177 -56.07 21.35 -20.81
C GLN A 177 -57.24 22.34 -20.79
N ASP A 178 -56.96 23.63 -20.97
CA ASP A 178 -57.96 24.70 -21.08
C ASP A 178 -58.83 24.50 -22.33
N TYR A 179 -59.92 23.77 -22.18
CA TYR A 179 -60.97 23.66 -23.20
C TYR A 179 -62.03 24.74 -22.96
N PHE A 180 -62.50 25.36 -24.04
CA PHE A 180 -63.69 26.23 -24.03
C PHE A 180 -64.88 25.49 -24.62
N ASP A 181 -66.05 25.74 -24.04
CA ASP A 181 -67.32 25.33 -24.62
C ASP A 181 -67.68 26.30 -25.76
N ALA A 182 -68.09 25.75 -26.91
CA ALA A 182 -68.47 26.55 -28.06
C ALA A 182 -69.79 27.30 -27.82
N ILE A 183 -69.87 28.53 -28.31
CA ILE A 183 -70.99 29.46 -28.08
C ILE A 183 -72.24 29.04 -28.89
N GLY A 184 -72.06 28.34 -30.02
CA GLY A 184 -73.11 27.79 -30.88
C GLY A 184 -73.17 28.41 -32.29
N ASP A 185 -74.10 27.91 -33.11
CA ASP A 185 -74.22 28.24 -34.55
C ASP A 185 -75.35 29.24 -34.88
N ASP A 186 -75.85 29.95 -33.87
CA ASP A 186 -76.96 30.89 -34.05
C ASP A 186 -76.58 32.11 -34.90
N LEU A 187 -77.57 32.69 -35.58
CA LEU A 187 -77.42 33.91 -36.40
C LEU A 187 -76.92 35.12 -35.58
N SER A 188 -77.06 35.07 -34.26
CA SER A 188 -76.59 36.07 -33.29
C SER A 188 -75.07 36.00 -33.04
N VAL A 189 -74.41 34.88 -33.36
CA VAL A 189 -72.96 34.70 -33.21
C VAL A 189 -72.26 35.13 -34.50
N LEU A 190 -71.11 35.79 -34.36
CA LEU A 190 -70.28 36.25 -35.49
C LEU A 190 -69.89 35.06 -36.38
N PRO A 191 -69.92 35.20 -37.72
CA PRO A 191 -69.73 34.07 -38.65
C PRO A 191 -68.45 33.25 -38.42
N PHE A 192 -67.36 33.89 -37.98
CA PHE A 192 -66.06 33.26 -37.74
C PHE A 192 -65.93 32.59 -36.36
N LEU A 193 -66.92 32.72 -35.49
CA LEU A 193 -66.99 32.06 -34.17
C LEU A 193 -68.13 31.03 -34.09
N ARG A 194 -68.86 30.79 -35.18
CA ARG A 194 -69.92 29.77 -35.26
C ARG A 194 -69.28 28.40 -35.29
N ILE A 195 -69.39 27.71 -34.17
CA ILE A 195 -68.91 26.35 -34.02
C ILE A 195 -70.01 25.58 -33.28
N PRO A 196 -70.37 24.37 -33.76
CA PRO A 196 -71.43 23.59 -33.13
C PRO A 196 -71.04 23.26 -31.70
N LYS A 197 -72.01 23.37 -30.78
CA LYS A 197 -71.82 23.21 -29.31
C LYS A 197 -71.24 21.86 -28.89
N ASN A 198 -71.22 20.88 -29.79
CA ASN A 198 -70.68 19.54 -29.55
C ASN A 198 -69.15 19.47 -29.71
N ILE A 199 -68.49 20.54 -30.13
CA ILE A 199 -67.04 20.60 -30.32
C ILE A 199 -66.40 21.39 -29.18
N ARG A 200 -65.48 20.75 -28.46
CA ARG A 200 -64.64 21.43 -27.47
C ARG A 200 -63.50 22.16 -28.17
N LEU A 201 -63.37 23.45 -27.89
CA LEU A 201 -62.34 24.28 -28.48
C LEU A 201 -61.08 24.24 -27.63
N PHE A 202 -59.95 23.88 -28.25
CA PHE A 202 -58.67 23.85 -27.58
C PHE A 202 -58.04 25.25 -27.57
N ASN A 203 -57.73 25.77 -26.38
CA ASN A 203 -56.98 27.02 -26.27
C ASN A 203 -55.52 26.81 -26.68
N ARG A 204 -55.19 27.14 -27.92
CA ARG A 204 -53.82 27.10 -28.40
C ARG A 204 -53.03 28.30 -27.88
N ARG A 205 -52.39 28.15 -26.72
CA ARG A 205 -51.43 29.13 -26.21
C ARG A 205 -50.21 29.18 -27.13
N MET A 206 -49.92 30.35 -27.72
CA MET A 206 -48.80 30.57 -28.64
C MET A 206 -47.83 31.64 -28.12
N ARG A 207 -46.55 31.52 -28.48
CA ARG A 207 -45.50 32.48 -28.08
C ARG A 207 -45.76 33.84 -28.72
N ARG A 208 -45.40 34.94 -28.03
CA ARG A 208 -45.59 36.31 -28.54
C ARG A 208 -45.02 36.53 -29.95
N ARG A 209 -43.85 35.94 -30.25
CA ARG A 209 -43.25 35.98 -31.60
C ARG A 209 -44.12 35.26 -32.65
N THR A 210 -44.58 34.05 -32.34
CA THR A 210 -45.42 33.27 -33.26
C THR A 210 -46.80 33.88 -33.43
N THR A 211 -47.37 34.44 -32.37
CA THR A 211 -48.63 35.19 -32.42
C THR A 211 -48.48 36.45 -33.27
N GLY A 212 -47.37 37.18 -33.14
CA GLY A 212 -47.08 38.33 -33.98
C GLY A 212 -46.92 37.98 -35.46
N LEU A 213 -46.30 36.84 -35.78
CA LEU A 213 -46.21 36.33 -37.15
C LEU A 213 -47.57 35.94 -37.70
N LEU A 214 -48.38 35.21 -36.94
CA LEU A 214 -49.74 34.82 -37.35
C LEU A 214 -50.66 36.02 -37.54
N ILE A 215 -50.61 37.01 -36.65
CA ILE A 215 -51.39 38.24 -36.83
C ILE A 215 -51.01 38.91 -38.14
N LYS A 216 -49.71 39.01 -38.46
CA LYS A 216 -49.22 39.59 -39.72
C LYS A 216 -49.55 38.74 -40.97
N GLU A 217 -49.80 37.44 -40.81
CA GLU A 217 -50.25 36.59 -41.91
C GLU A 217 -51.77 36.68 -42.14
N ILE A 218 -52.54 36.93 -41.08
CA ILE A 218 -54.01 37.01 -41.13
C ILE A 218 -54.50 38.44 -41.48
N TRP A 219 -53.80 39.46 -40.99
CA TRP A 219 -54.06 40.89 -41.21
C TRP A 219 -52.96 41.52 -42.06
#